data_AF-A0A836LM33-F1
#
_entry.id   AF-A0A836LM33-F1
#
_cell.length_a   1.000
_cell.length_b   1.000
_cell.length_c   1.000
_cell.angle_alpha   90.00
_cell.angle_beta   90.00
_cell.angle_gamma   90.00
#
_symmetry.space_group_name_H-M   'P 1'
#
loop_
_entity.id
_entity.type
_entity.pdbx_description
1 polymer ?
#
loop_
_entity_poly.entity_id
_entity_poly.type
_entity_poly.pdbx_seq_one_letter_code
_entity_poly.pdbx_strand_id
1 'polypeptide(L)'
;MNKHPRDICTAAFEGDTARVQQLVTAAGVYSERWHSPFVVDTSAAARDALVSWEVVENGEAGDNDGIEEDMEEVLGEEEMAKLTAHPALRGILKSYSLDAQADEGASDDEGAGAYGQDDDAMLLDEEAEEAAEEDRQAQQRDILIYKRLLAHQLHRDSIARHIQQHGLLHMSATPPVDMTLYGILFSCREVPAAATAGAAAVSESAVPLQVRWQPSKRSRYAGTPLHWAVLAREHDMVRFLVEHGADCTAGLKAVTYDGAAPDAQLAMYDQKVLATLTPARMAADNESHHTLEVLERAVAAQAATRADEEAFFILLEERLRRRKEAYLHRREEARMQRLHEAEEQARRAEAEEAEEATEGDMSGEDDDDGSDGGEDEEAGY
;
A
#
# COMPACT_ATOMS: atom_id res chain seq x y z
N MET A 1 10.67 9.92 -39.92
CA MET A 1 10.28 8.50 -39.91
C MET A 1 10.97 7.86 -38.71
N ASN A 2 10.22 7.73 -37.62
CA ASN A 2 10.77 7.45 -36.30
C ASN A 2 11.33 6.04 -36.19
N LYS A 3 12.63 5.96 -35.89
CA LYS A 3 13.41 4.74 -35.65
C LYS A 3 13.22 4.24 -34.21
N HIS A 4 11.99 4.27 -33.67
CA HIS A 4 11.80 3.88 -32.27
C HIS A 4 11.68 2.36 -32.13
N PRO A 5 12.34 1.76 -31.12
CA PRO A 5 12.20 0.36 -30.77
C PRO A 5 10.74 -0.07 -30.69
N ARG A 6 10.42 -1.28 -31.17
CA ARG A 6 9.03 -1.79 -31.18
C ARG A 6 8.67 -2.54 -29.91
N ASP A 7 9.66 -3.00 -29.16
CA ASP A 7 9.51 -3.77 -27.93
C ASP A 7 10.43 -3.24 -26.82
N ILE A 8 10.07 -3.58 -25.59
CA ILE A 8 10.71 -3.08 -24.37
C ILE A 8 12.16 -3.55 -24.23
N CYS A 9 12.48 -4.77 -24.67
CA CYS A 9 13.82 -5.33 -24.58
C CYS A 9 14.77 -4.63 -25.55
N THR A 10 14.32 -4.33 -26.77
CA THR A 10 15.11 -3.53 -27.72
C THR A 10 15.27 -2.09 -27.24
N ALA A 11 14.23 -1.48 -26.67
CA ALA A 11 14.33 -0.14 -26.08
C ALA A 11 15.36 -0.10 -24.94
N ALA A 12 15.37 -1.12 -24.08
CA ALA A 12 16.34 -1.24 -23.00
C ALA A 12 17.77 -1.47 -23.52
N PHE A 13 17.94 -2.27 -24.59
CA PHE A 13 19.25 -2.48 -25.22
C PHE A 13 19.81 -1.20 -25.87
N GLU A 14 18.95 -0.36 -26.45
CA GLU A 14 19.34 0.91 -27.08
C GLU A 14 19.45 2.09 -26.09
N GLY A 15 19.09 1.88 -24.81
CA GLY A 15 19.11 2.95 -23.81
C GLY A 15 17.98 3.98 -23.93
N ASP A 16 16.91 3.69 -24.68
CA ASP A 16 15.78 4.61 -24.92
C ASP A 16 14.74 4.52 -23.77
N THR A 17 14.98 5.27 -22.69
CA THR A 17 14.09 5.30 -21.52
C THR A 17 12.70 5.82 -21.85
N ALA A 18 12.61 6.85 -22.70
CA ALA A 18 11.33 7.42 -23.14
C ALA A 18 10.50 6.38 -23.88
N ARG A 19 11.13 5.53 -24.70
CA ARG A 19 10.42 4.46 -25.39
C ARG A 19 9.98 3.34 -24.45
N VAL A 20 10.78 2.98 -23.45
CA VAL A 20 10.36 2.04 -22.40
C VAL A 20 9.11 2.56 -21.70
N GLN A 21 9.09 3.84 -21.29
CA GLN A 21 7.93 4.46 -20.66
C GLN A 21 6.69 4.35 -21.55
N GLN A 22 6.79 4.77 -22.82
CA GLN A 22 5.68 4.71 -23.76
C GLN A 22 5.12 3.29 -23.95
N LEU A 23 6.00 2.30 -24.10
CA LEU A 23 5.60 0.90 -24.34
C LEU A 23 4.93 0.30 -23.11
N VAL A 24 5.45 0.59 -21.92
CA VAL A 24 4.87 0.12 -20.66
C VAL A 24 3.52 0.79 -20.42
N THR A 25 3.42 2.11 -20.56
CA THR A 25 2.13 2.82 -20.44
C THR A 25 1.08 2.29 -21.42
N ALA A 26 1.45 2.06 -22.69
CA ALA A 26 0.54 1.52 -23.70
C ALA A 26 0.11 0.06 -23.44
N ALA A 27 0.80 -0.68 -22.57
CA ALA A 27 0.43 -2.04 -22.20
C ALA A 27 -0.69 -2.12 -21.15
N GLY A 28 -1.19 -0.98 -20.66
CA GLY A 28 -2.26 -0.93 -19.65
C GLY A 28 -1.71 -1.02 -18.22
N VAL A 29 -0.76 -0.14 -17.90
CA VAL A 29 -0.31 0.07 -16.51
C VAL A 29 -1.42 0.75 -15.71
N TYR A 30 -1.35 0.62 -14.39
CA TYR A 30 -2.28 1.24 -13.46
C TYR A 30 -2.52 2.73 -13.81
N SER A 31 -3.77 3.16 -13.95
CA SER A 31 -4.24 4.48 -14.38
C SER A 31 -3.76 4.96 -15.77
N GLU A 32 -3.24 4.06 -16.61
CA GLU A 32 -2.62 4.36 -17.92
C GLU A 32 -1.54 5.45 -17.86
N ARG A 33 -0.84 5.54 -16.73
CA ARG A 33 0.19 6.55 -16.47
C ARG A 33 1.52 5.91 -16.13
N TRP A 34 2.61 6.61 -16.46
CA TRP A 34 3.93 6.20 -15.99
C TRP A 34 4.16 6.61 -14.54
N HIS A 35 3.87 7.87 -14.19
CA HIS A 35 3.98 8.35 -12.83
C HIS A 35 2.67 8.10 -12.08
N SER A 36 2.78 7.60 -10.85
CA SER A 36 1.62 7.46 -9.97
C SER A 36 1.08 8.86 -9.63
N PRO A 37 -0.23 9.07 -9.65
CA PRO A 37 -0.84 10.31 -9.18
C PRO A 37 -0.89 10.41 -7.64
N PHE A 38 -0.61 9.31 -6.93
CA PHE A 38 -0.75 9.20 -5.47
C PHE A 38 0.59 9.21 -4.73
N VAL A 39 1.58 9.96 -5.24
CA VAL A 39 2.90 10.03 -4.57
C VAL A 39 2.72 10.63 -3.18
N VAL A 40 3.15 9.88 -2.16
CA VAL A 40 3.21 10.32 -0.77
C VAL A 40 4.67 10.53 -0.40
N ASP A 41 4.99 11.64 0.25
CA ASP A 41 6.32 11.87 0.80
C ASP A 41 6.53 10.94 2.00
N THR A 42 7.44 9.96 1.85
CA THR A 42 7.82 9.00 2.91
C THR A 42 9.19 9.33 3.52
N SER A 43 9.72 10.52 3.25
CA SER A 43 11.02 10.96 3.78
C SER A 43 11.06 10.95 5.30
N ALA A 44 12.27 10.98 5.86
CA ALA A 44 12.47 11.08 7.30
C ALA A 44 11.73 12.29 7.91
N ALA A 45 11.68 13.42 7.20
CA ALA A 45 10.95 14.62 7.64
C ALA A 45 9.43 14.39 7.69
N ALA A 46 8.87 13.71 6.69
CA ALA A 46 7.45 13.35 6.68
C ALA A 46 7.11 12.36 7.80
N ARG A 47 8.02 11.40 8.08
CA ARG A 47 7.90 10.47 9.21
C ARG A 47 7.95 11.19 10.57
N ASP A 48 8.87 12.14 10.72
CA ASP A 48 8.99 12.96 11.93
C ASP A 48 7.73 13.82 12.15
N ALA A 49 7.20 14.43 11.08
CA ALA A 49 5.95 15.18 11.12
C ALA A 49 4.79 14.30 11.60
N LEU A 50 4.69 13.07 11.08
CA LEU A 50 3.66 12.11 11.48
C LEU A 50 3.73 11.74 12.98
N VAL A 51 4.95 11.67 13.53
CA VAL A 51 5.20 11.42 14.96
C VAL A 51 4.92 12.64 15.82
N SER A 52 5.11 13.86 15.31
CA SER A 52 5.02 15.12 16.06
C SER A 52 3.59 15.61 16.34
N TRP A 53 2.55 14.92 15.84
CA TRP A 53 1.14 15.28 15.96
C TRP A 53 0.74 16.61 15.31
N GLU A 54 1.66 17.27 14.59
CA GLU A 54 1.27 18.35 13.70
C GLU A 54 0.31 17.77 12.67
N VAL A 55 -0.84 18.42 12.53
CA VAL A 55 -1.69 18.22 11.36
C VAL A 55 -0.76 18.41 10.17
N VAL A 56 -0.65 17.41 9.30
CA VAL A 56 0.02 17.59 8.01
C VAL A 56 -0.93 18.47 7.18
N GLU A 57 -1.03 19.74 7.56
CA GLU A 57 -1.71 20.79 6.81
C GLU A 57 -0.79 21.17 5.66
N ASN A 58 -0.78 20.33 4.63
CA ASN A 58 -0.45 20.81 3.30
C ASN A 58 -1.76 21.18 2.61
N GLY A 59 -2.20 22.43 2.85
CA GLY A 59 -3.16 23.14 2.01
C GLY A 59 -4.62 22.99 2.42
N GLU A 60 -5.15 24.09 2.98
CA GLU A 60 -6.57 24.47 3.05
C GLU A 60 -7.51 23.49 3.77
N ALA A 61 -8.01 23.94 4.93
CA ALA A 61 -9.27 23.48 5.48
C ALA A 61 -10.40 23.81 4.48
N GLY A 62 -10.59 22.91 3.52
CA GLY A 62 -11.65 22.95 2.52
C GLY A 62 -11.98 21.52 2.13
N ASP A 63 -13.22 21.12 2.41
CA ASP A 63 -13.96 20.01 1.78
C ASP A 63 -13.14 18.75 1.45
N ASN A 64 -12.96 17.90 2.46
CA ASN A 64 -12.29 16.60 2.32
C ASN A 64 -13.12 15.57 1.52
N ASP A 65 -14.42 15.83 1.28
CA ASP A 65 -15.26 15.05 0.36
C ASP A 65 -14.67 15.05 -1.07
N GLY A 66 -14.01 16.13 -1.49
CA GLY A 66 -13.37 16.21 -2.81
C GLY A 66 -12.15 15.31 -2.97
N ILE A 67 -11.45 14.95 -1.89
CA ILE A 67 -10.18 14.20 -1.95
C ILE A 67 -10.38 12.68 -2.13
N GLU A 68 -11.48 12.13 -1.58
CA GLU A 68 -11.86 10.74 -1.83
C GLU A 68 -12.52 10.59 -3.21
N GLU A 69 -13.35 11.57 -3.62
CA GLU A 69 -13.86 11.72 -4.98
C GLU A 69 -12.70 11.81 -6.01
N ASP A 70 -11.61 12.54 -5.70
CA ASP A 70 -10.42 12.62 -6.56
C ASP A 70 -9.76 11.25 -6.84
N MET A 71 -9.82 10.29 -5.90
CA MET A 71 -9.25 8.96 -6.15
C MET A 71 -10.12 8.13 -7.09
N GLU A 72 -11.44 8.18 -6.92
CA GLU A 72 -12.41 7.47 -7.76
C GLU A 72 -12.48 8.05 -9.17
N GLU A 73 -12.22 9.35 -9.33
CA GLU A 73 -12.06 9.97 -10.65
C GLU A 73 -10.77 9.57 -11.36
N VAL A 74 -9.69 9.36 -10.61
CA VAL A 74 -8.36 9.06 -11.16
C VAL A 74 -8.16 7.57 -11.43
N LEU A 75 -8.79 6.70 -10.64
CA LEU A 75 -8.68 5.24 -10.75
C LEU A 75 -9.90 4.64 -11.46
N GLY A 76 -9.65 3.71 -12.37
CA GLY A 76 -10.75 2.95 -12.98
C GLY A 76 -11.44 2.03 -11.96
N GLU A 77 -12.67 1.60 -12.27
CA GLU A 77 -13.47 0.71 -11.39
C GLU A 77 -12.70 -0.56 -10.97
N GLU A 78 -11.96 -1.18 -11.89
CA GLU A 78 -11.16 -2.38 -11.61
C GLU A 78 -9.98 -2.09 -10.66
N GLU A 79 -9.41 -0.89 -10.75
CA GLU A 79 -8.26 -0.46 -9.96
C GLU A 79 -8.68 -0.10 -8.54
N MET A 80 -9.82 0.59 -8.41
CA MET A 80 -10.48 0.82 -7.14
C MET A 80 -10.87 -0.49 -6.47
N ALA A 81 -11.45 -1.44 -7.23
CA ALA A 81 -11.80 -2.76 -6.70
C ALA A 81 -10.57 -3.53 -6.19
N LYS A 82 -9.43 -3.45 -6.90
CA LYS A 82 -8.16 -4.05 -6.43
C LYS A 82 -7.64 -3.38 -5.17
N LEU A 83 -7.71 -2.05 -5.08
CA LEU A 83 -7.28 -1.29 -3.90
C LEU A 83 -8.14 -1.65 -2.68
N THR A 84 -9.46 -1.59 -2.81
CA THR A 84 -10.40 -1.87 -1.70
C THR A 84 -10.41 -3.34 -1.27
N ALA A 85 -10.16 -4.27 -2.21
CA ALA A 85 -10.02 -5.68 -1.90
C ALA A 85 -8.65 -6.04 -1.29
N HIS A 86 -7.69 -5.12 -1.28
CA HIS A 86 -6.33 -5.41 -0.80
C HIS A 86 -6.35 -5.80 0.69
N PRO A 87 -5.72 -6.93 1.07
CA PRO A 87 -5.84 -7.49 2.42
C PRO A 87 -5.33 -6.54 3.50
N ALA A 88 -4.25 -5.80 3.22
CA ALA A 88 -3.70 -4.83 4.17
C ALA A 88 -4.69 -3.69 4.46
N LEU A 89 -5.30 -3.10 3.42
CA LEU A 89 -6.30 -2.04 3.58
C LEU A 89 -7.54 -2.55 4.29
N ARG A 90 -8.04 -3.75 3.95
CA ARG A 90 -9.17 -4.37 4.65
C ARG A 90 -8.86 -4.60 6.14
N GLY A 91 -7.64 -5.03 6.45
CA GLY A 91 -7.16 -5.16 7.82
C GLY A 91 -7.19 -3.83 8.58
N ILE A 92 -6.70 -2.75 7.96
CA ILE A 92 -6.73 -1.41 8.53
C ILE A 92 -8.16 -0.91 8.75
N LEU A 93 -9.02 -0.98 7.74
CA LEU A 93 -10.41 -0.54 7.84
C LEU A 93 -11.15 -1.31 8.94
N LYS A 94 -10.99 -2.62 8.99
CA LYS A 94 -11.60 -3.45 10.05
C LYS A 94 -11.08 -3.10 11.45
N SER A 95 -9.78 -2.84 11.57
CA SER A 95 -9.14 -2.64 12.87
C SER A 95 -9.30 -1.22 13.39
N TYR A 96 -9.37 -0.23 12.50
CA TYR A 96 -9.19 1.18 12.85
C TYR A 96 -10.28 2.12 12.36
N SER A 97 -11.27 1.65 11.59
CA SER A 97 -12.45 2.46 11.28
C SER A 97 -13.19 2.82 12.56
N LEU A 98 -13.63 4.08 12.65
CA LEU A 98 -14.50 4.59 13.71
C LEU A 98 -15.97 4.60 13.29
N ASP A 99 -16.25 4.36 12.01
CA ASP A 99 -17.61 4.30 11.47
C ASP A 99 -18.26 2.95 11.82
N ALA A 100 -19.39 3.00 12.50
CA ALA A 100 -20.10 1.83 13.06
C ALA A 100 -20.66 0.86 12.00
N GLN A 101 -20.71 1.25 10.71
CA GLN A 101 -21.29 0.43 9.64
C GLN A 101 -20.36 -0.68 9.10
N ALA A 102 -19.12 -0.81 9.59
CA ALA A 102 -18.20 -1.81 9.06
C ALA A 102 -18.39 -3.25 9.59
N ASP A 103 -19.32 -3.49 10.53
CA ASP A 103 -19.45 -4.77 11.25
C ASP A 103 -20.86 -5.40 11.22
N GLU A 104 -21.75 -5.02 10.29
CA GLU A 104 -22.97 -5.82 10.00
C GLU A 104 -22.68 -6.93 8.98
N GLY A 105 -21.68 -7.76 9.27
CA GLY A 105 -21.20 -8.72 8.28
C GLY A 105 -20.40 -9.89 8.82
N ALA A 106 -20.75 -10.44 9.98
CA ALA A 106 -20.62 -11.88 10.31
C ALA A 106 -20.80 -12.16 11.81
N SER A 107 -22.04 -12.24 12.28
CA SER A 107 -22.38 -13.16 13.38
C SER A 107 -23.85 -13.51 13.33
N ASP A 108 -24.18 -14.63 12.65
CA ASP A 108 -25.37 -15.41 12.97
C ASP A 108 -25.13 -16.05 14.34
N ASP A 109 -25.36 -15.30 15.42
CA ASP A 109 -25.60 -15.87 16.74
C ASP A 109 -26.74 -15.10 17.40
N GLU A 110 -27.95 -15.61 17.18
CA GLU A 110 -29.14 -15.22 17.94
C GLU A 110 -28.92 -15.59 19.42
N GLY A 111 -28.46 -14.62 20.22
CA GLY A 111 -28.11 -14.91 21.60
C GLY A 111 -27.91 -13.70 22.50
N ALA A 112 -29.02 -13.04 22.85
CA ALA A 112 -29.19 -12.15 24.01
C ALA A 112 -28.53 -10.75 23.97
N GLY A 113 -29.39 -9.73 23.98
CA GLY A 113 -29.02 -8.37 24.39
C GLY A 113 -29.41 -7.27 23.40
N ALA A 114 -30.70 -7.17 23.05
CA ALA A 114 -31.23 -6.01 22.34
C ALA A 114 -31.26 -4.78 23.27
N TYR A 115 -30.11 -4.17 23.49
CA TYR A 115 -29.97 -2.74 23.77
C TYR A 115 -29.30 -2.15 22.53
N GLY A 116 -30.10 -1.98 21.46
CA GLY A 116 -29.64 -1.51 20.18
C GLY A 116 -29.28 -0.04 20.26
N GLN A 117 -27.99 0.23 20.15
CA GLN A 117 -27.24 1.36 19.55
C GLN A 117 -27.92 2.67 19.08
N ASP A 118 -29.23 2.75 18.90
CA ASP A 118 -29.94 4.01 18.60
C ASP A 118 -30.06 4.91 19.85
N ASP A 119 -29.87 4.37 21.05
CA ASP A 119 -29.87 5.14 22.30
C ASP A 119 -28.51 5.83 22.61
N ASP A 120 -27.41 5.41 21.95
CA ASP A 120 -26.05 5.93 22.21
C ASP A 120 -25.78 7.29 21.52
N ALA A 121 -26.48 7.60 20.42
CA ALA A 121 -26.42 8.92 19.79
C ALA A 121 -27.16 9.99 20.60
N MET A 122 -28.02 9.61 21.54
CA MET A 122 -28.61 10.54 22.51
C MET A 122 -27.74 10.69 23.78
N LEU A 123 -26.58 10.01 23.85
CA LEU A 123 -25.73 9.91 25.05
C LEU A 123 -24.51 10.84 25.09
N LEU A 124 -24.24 11.66 24.08
CA LEU A 124 -23.15 12.66 24.08
C LEU A 124 -23.70 14.09 24.14
N ASP A 125 -23.03 14.98 24.86
CA ASP A 125 -23.38 16.40 24.85
C ASP A 125 -22.80 17.04 23.58
N GLU A 126 -23.26 18.24 23.22
CA GLU A 126 -22.85 18.88 21.96
C GLU A 126 -21.31 18.97 21.85
N GLU A 127 -20.60 19.21 22.96
CA GLU A 127 -19.14 19.27 23.01
C GLU A 127 -18.47 17.90 22.77
N ALA A 128 -18.98 16.81 23.37
CA ALA A 128 -18.43 15.47 23.14
C ALA A 128 -18.78 14.91 21.75
N GLU A 129 -19.92 15.30 21.17
CA GLU A 129 -20.26 14.97 19.79
C GLU A 129 -19.32 15.64 18.79
N GLU A 130 -19.00 16.91 18.99
CA GLU A 130 -18.06 17.66 18.15
C GLU A 130 -16.66 17.04 18.22
N ALA A 131 -16.15 16.73 19.42
CA ALA A 131 -14.86 16.07 19.58
C ALA A 131 -14.81 14.66 18.95
N ALA A 132 -15.92 13.91 19.02
CA ALA A 132 -16.04 12.59 18.39
C ALA A 132 -16.03 12.68 16.86
N GLU A 133 -16.64 13.73 16.29
CA GLU A 133 -16.61 13.99 14.85
C GLU A 133 -15.23 14.41 14.37
N GLU A 134 -14.54 15.28 15.11
CA GLU A 134 -13.14 15.65 14.81
C GLU A 134 -12.22 14.42 14.76
N ASP A 135 -12.40 13.47 15.69
CA ASP A 135 -11.66 12.22 15.72
C ASP A 135 -11.96 11.32 14.51
N ARG A 136 -13.23 11.21 14.11
CA ARG A 136 -13.64 10.46 12.91
C ARG A 136 -12.98 11.05 11.68
N GLN A 137 -13.08 12.36 11.48
CA GLN A 137 -12.47 13.04 10.34
C GLN A 137 -10.95 12.89 10.32
N ALA A 138 -10.31 13.02 11.49
CA ALA A 138 -8.88 12.82 11.62
C ALA A 138 -8.49 11.39 11.22
N GLN A 139 -9.21 10.38 11.72
CA GLN A 139 -8.98 8.98 11.38
C GLN A 139 -9.18 8.70 9.88
N GLN A 140 -10.24 9.26 9.28
CA GLN A 140 -10.50 9.14 7.84
C GLN A 140 -9.36 9.74 7.02
N ARG A 141 -8.80 10.90 7.42
CA ARG A 141 -7.60 11.48 6.77
C ARG A 141 -6.40 10.54 6.80
N ASP A 142 -6.12 9.89 7.92
CA ASP A 142 -5.01 8.93 8.02
C ASP A 142 -5.28 7.68 7.15
N ILE A 143 -6.53 7.19 7.11
CA ILE A 143 -6.94 6.09 6.23
C ILE A 143 -6.76 6.49 4.75
N LEU A 144 -7.08 7.73 4.37
CA LEU A 144 -6.86 8.24 3.01
C LEU A 144 -5.37 8.29 2.65
N ILE A 145 -4.50 8.72 3.57
CA ILE A 145 -3.05 8.65 3.38
C ILE A 145 -2.61 7.20 3.15
N TYR A 146 -3.14 6.26 3.95
CA TYR A 146 -2.84 4.83 3.80
C TYR A 146 -3.29 4.32 2.42
N LYS A 147 -4.51 4.65 2.00
CA LYS A 147 -5.06 4.29 0.68
C LYS A 147 -4.17 4.82 -0.45
N ARG A 148 -3.74 6.09 -0.39
CA ARG A 148 -2.85 6.71 -1.39
C ARG A 148 -1.49 6.01 -1.47
N LEU A 149 -0.86 5.75 -0.33
CA LEU A 149 0.43 5.05 -0.30
C LEU A 149 0.32 3.64 -0.88
N LEU A 150 -0.77 2.93 -0.57
CA LEU A 150 -1.02 1.60 -1.13
C LEU A 150 -1.31 1.65 -2.64
N ALA A 151 -2.09 2.62 -3.10
CA ALA A 151 -2.32 2.84 -4.53
C ALA A 151 -1.01 3.14 -5.27
N HIS A 152 -0.11 3.92 -4.66
CA HIS A 152 1.23 4.17 -5.18
C HIS A 152 2.05 2.88 -5.31
N GLN A 153 1.99 1.99 -4.31
CA GLN A 153 2.68 0.70 -4.37
C GLN A 153 2.12 -0.21 -5.46
N LEU A 154 0.78 -0.34 -5.55
CA LEU A 154 0.12 -1.12 -6.60
C LEU A 154 0.47 -0.61 -8.01
N HIS A 155 0.56 0.72 -8.16
CA HIS A 155 1.02 1.36 -9.40
C HIS A 155 2.44 0.92 -9.76
N ARG A 156 3.39 1.06 -8.82
CA ARG A 156 4.79 0.67 -9.00
C ARG A 156 4.92 -0.81 -9.35
N ASP A 157 4.19 -1.68 -8.65
CA ASP A 157 4.21 -3.11 -8.90
C ASP A 157 3.62 -3.46 -10.28
N SER A 158 2.65 -2.68 -10.75
CA SER A 158 2.12 -2.80 -12.11
C SER A 158 3.17 -2.49 -13.17
N ILE A 159 3.94 -1.41 -12.99
CA ILE A 159 5.08 -1.08 -13.86
C ILE A 159 6.13 -2.20 -13.82
N ALA A 160 6.51 -2.64 -12.61
CA ALA A 160 7.51 -3.67 -12.40
C ALA A 160 7.16 -4.96 -13.15
N ARG A 161 5.89 -5.40 -13.09
CA ARG A 161 5.41 -6.58 -13.82
C ARG A 161 5.62 -6.50 -15.33
N HIS A 162 5.43 -5.32 -15.93
CA HIS A 162 5.65 -5.12 -17.37
C HIS A 162 7.13 -5.07 -17.72
N ILE A 163 7.95 -4.42 -16.90
CA ILE A 163 9.40 -4.34 -17.08
C ILE A 163 10.09 -5.69 -16.87
N GLN A 164 9.49 -6.62 -16.14
CA GLN A 164 10.04 -7.96 -15.90
C GLN A 164 9.76 -8.97 -17.02
N GLN A 165 9.00 -8.60 -18.06
CA GLN A 165 8.66 -9.53 -19.14
C GLN A 165 9.91 -9.95 -19.93
N HIS A 166 10.13 -11.26 -20.05
CA HIS A 166 11.22 -11.81 -20.86
C HIS A 166 10.92 -11.65 -22.34
N GLY A 167 11.90 -11.14 -23.10
CA GLY A 167 11.78 -10.96 -24.54
C GLY A 167 13.09 -11.19 -25.28
N LEU A 168 12.97 -11.49 -26.58
CA LEU A 168 14.08 -11.51 -27.53
C LEU A 168 14.37 -10.07 -28.00
N LEU A 169 15.61 -9.84 -28.43
CA LEU A 169 16.02 -8.57 -29.01
C LEU A 169 15.63 -8.52 -30.49
N HIS A 170 14.96 -7.45 -30.92
CA HIS A 170 14.52 -7.26 -32.30
C HIS A 170 15.41 -6.22 -33.00
N MET A 171 16.39 -6.67 -33.79
CA MET A 171 17.27 -5.77 -34.54
C MET A 171 16.91 -5.75 -36.02
N SER A 172 16.93 -4.56 -36.64
CA SER A 172 16.71 -4.42 -38.08
C SER A 172 17.92 -3.85 -38.81
N ALA A 173 18.22 -4.40 -39.99
CA ALA A 173 19.15 -3.77 -40.93
C ALA A 173 18.47 -2.67 -41.78
N THR A 174 17.15 -2.79 -42.02
CA THR A 174 16.30 -1.81 -42.73
C THR A 174 14.87 -1.82 -42.16
N PRO A 175 14.56 -0.96 -41.17
CA PRO A 175 13.20 -0.84 -40.64
C PRO A 175 12.23 -0.39 -41.75
N PRO A 176 10.99 -0.91 -41.89
CA PRO A 176 10.26 -1.78 -40.95
C PRO A 176 10.11 -3.26 -41.34
N VAL A 177 10.77 -3.74 -42.42
CA VAL A 177 10.37 -4.99 -43.10
C VAL A 177 11.18 -6.22 -42.67
N ASP A 178 12.40 -6.04 -42.18
CA ASP A 178 13.28 -7.16 -41.79
C ASP A 178 13.72 -7.00 -40.32
N MET A 179 12.89 -7.48 -39.39
CA MET A 179 13.20 -7.54 -37.95
C MET A 179 13.75 -8.94 -37.65
N THR A 180 15.05 -9.04 -37.36
CA THR A 180 15.65 -10.31 -36.96
C THR A 180 15.66 -10.43 -35.43
N LEU A 181 15.32 -11.62 -34.94
CA LEU A 181 15.33 -11.95 -33.51
C LEU A 181 16.69 -12.44 -33.05
N TYR A 182 17.11 -11.96 -31.88
CA TYR A 182 18.34 -12.33 -31.22
C TYR A 182 18.04 -12.75 -29.77
N GLY A 183 18.51 -13.94 -29.39
CA GLY A 183 18.57 -14.38 -28.00
C GLY A 183 19.95 -14.11 -27.40
N ILE A 184 20.10 -14.41 -26.12
CA ILE A 184 21.35 -14.25 -25.37
C ILE A 184 22.19 -15.52 -25.48
N LEU A 185 23.44 -15.42 -25.92
CA LEU A 185 24.37 -16.56 -26.03
C LEU A 185 25.70 -16.22 -25.37
N PHE A 186 26.38 -17.22 -24.81
CA PHE A 186 27.76 -17.06 -24.37
C PHE A 186 28.76 -17.69 -25.36
N SER A 187 29.97 -17.14 -25.35
CA SER A 187 31.15 -17.71 -26.00
C SER A 187 32.22 -17.93 -24.94
N CYS A 188 32.98 -19.01 -25.04
CA CYS A 188 34.11 -19.27 -24.15
C CYS A 188 35.41 -19.06 -24.93
N ARG A 189 36.36 -18.33 -24.33
CA ARG A 189 37.70 -18.15 -24.86
C ARG A 189 38.73 -18.59 -23.84
N GLU A 190 39.73 -19.34 -24.27
CA GLU A 190 40.88 -19.69 -23.43
C GLU A 190 41.70 -18.43 -23.11
N VAL A 191 41.99 -18.23 -21.82
CA VAL A 191 42.89 -17.15 -21.37
C VAL A 191 44.30 -17.72 -21.29
N PRO A 192 45.27 -17.19 -22.07
CA PRO A 192 46.64 -17.68 -22.00
C PRO A 192 47.22 -17.46 -20.60
N ALA A 193 47.81 -18.51 -20.02
CA ALA A 193 48.40 -18.51 -18.66
C ALA A 193 49.48 -17.43 -18.42
N ALA A 194 50.00 -16.79 -19.48
CA ALA A 194 50.98 -15.73 -19.39
C ALA A 194 50.41 -14.38 -18.91
N ALA A 195 49.09 -14.16 -18.99
CA ALA A 195 48.44 -12.94 -18.50
C ALA A 195 48.21 -12.95 -16.96
N THR A 196 48.35 -14.11 -16.32
CA THR A 196 48.22 -14.31 -14.86
C THR A 196 49.59 -14.38 -14.18
N ALA A 197 50.56 -13.57 -14.63
CA ALA A 197 51.91 -13.51 -14.06
C ALA A 197 51.89 -12.88 -12.66
N GLY A 198 51.55 -13.70 -11.66
CA GLY A 198 51.54 -13.36 -10.25
C GLY A 198 51.27 -14.55 -9.33
N ALA A 199 50.70 -15.65 -9.82
CA ALA A 199 50.47 -16.85 -9.02
C ALA A 199 51.44 -17.96 -9.44
N ALA A 200 52.15 -18.49 -8.44
CA ALA A 200 53.14 -19.55 -8.54
C ALA A 200 52.63 -20.77 -9.32
N ALA A 201 53.56 -21.38 -10.06
CA ALA A 201 53.45 -22.65 -10.79
C ALA A 201 52.27 -23.54 -10.35
N VAL A 202 51.16 -23.50 -11.10
CA VAL A 202 50.09 -24.48 -11.02
C VAL A 202 50.18 -25.40 -12.24
N SER A 203 50.23 -26.70 -11.93
CA SER A 203 50.16 -27.87 -12.79
C SER A 203 49.46 -27.67 -14.14
N GLU A 204 50.07 -28.20 -15.20
CA GLU A 204 49.41 -28.47 -16.49
C GLU A 204 48.13 -29.28 -16.26
N SER A 205 46.94 -28.68 -16.45
CA SER A 205 45.72 -29.36 -16.92
C SER A 205 44.45 -28.49 -16.93
N ALA A 206 44.41 -27.33 -16.28
CA ALA A 206 43.23 -26.45 -16.28
C ALA A 206 43.52 -25.13 -16.99
N VAL A 207 43.07 -25.00 -18.25
CA VAL A 207 43.11 -23.72 -18.96
C VAL A 207 41.92 -22.87 -18.48
N PRO A 208 42.14 -21.68 -17.89
CA PRO A 208 41.03 -20.82 -17.49
C PRO A 208 40.24 -20.35 -18.71
N LEU A 209 38.93 -20.56 -18.68
CA LEU A 209 38.01 -20.11 -19.72
C LEU A 209 37.36 -18.79 -19.31
N GLN A 210 37.45 -17.80 -20.18
CA GLN A 210 36.69 -16.56 -20.09
C GLN A 210 35.36 -16.73 -20.81
N VAL A 211 34.25 -16.51 -20.09
CA VAL A 211 32.89 -16.52 -20.64
C VAL A 211 32.53 -15.12 -21.11
N ARG A 212 31.92 -14.98 -22.28
CA ARG A 212 31.41 -13.69 -22.78
C ARG A 212 30.01 -13.85 -23.39
N TRP A 213 29.06 -13.12 -22.85
CA TRP A 213 27.67 -13.04 -23.25
C TRP A 213 27.44 -11.98 -24.34
N GLN A 214 26.66 -12.33 -25.37
CA GLN A 214 26.37 -11.47 -26.52
C GLN A 214 25.02 -11.83 -27.18
N PRO A 215 24.37 -10.89 -27.87
CA PRO A 215 23.20 -11.18 -28.70
C PRO A 215 23.54 -12.13 -29.85
N SER A 216 22.67 -13.11 -30.12
CA SER A 216 22.87 -14.10 -31.18
C SER A 216 21.56 -14.56 -31.81
N LYS A 217 21.53 -14.59 -33.15
CA LYS A 217 20.41 -15.15 -33.94
C LYS A 217 20.18 -16.65 -33.71
N ARG A 218 21.19 -17.35 -33.19
CA ARG A 218 21.14 -18.81 -32.94
C ARG A 218 20.61 -19.14 -31.55
N SER A 219 20.57 -18.17 -30.65
CA SER A 219 20.07 -18.37 -29.30
C SER A 219 18.57 -18.11 -29.22
N ARG A 220 17.94 -18.87 -28.34
CA ARG A 220 16.53 -18.79 -27.99
C ARG A 220 16.32 -18.47 -26.50
N TYR A 221 17.38 -17.99 -25.84
CA TYR A 221 17.28 -17.52 -24.46
C TYR A 221 16.87 -16.05 -24.45
N ALA A 222 15.67 -15.78 -23.96
CA ALA A 222 15.15 -14.46 -23.69
C ALA A 222 15.61 -13.97 -22.31
N GLY A 223 15.90 -12.68 -22.24
CA GLY A 223 16.20 -11.96 -21.00
C GLY A 223 15.12 -10.94 -20.71
N THR A 224 15.07 -10.47 -19.47
CA THR A 224 14.32 -9.25 -19.13
C THR A 224 15.00 -8.02 -19.75
N PRO A 225 14.30 -6.89 -19.91
CA PRO A 225 14.89 -5.59 -20.23
C PRO A 225 16.20 -5.30 -19.49
N LEU A 226 16.28 -5.65 -18.20
CA LEU A 226 17.50 -5.44 -17.40
C LEU A 226 18.69 -6.28 -17.87
N HIS A 227 18.48 -7.52 -18.32
CA HIS A 227 19.55 -8.33 -18.93
C HIS A 227 20.12 -7.64 -20.17
N TRP A 228 19.24 -7.08 -21.01
CA TRP A 228 19.64 -6.41 -22.25
C TRP A 228 20.36 -5.09 -21.99
N ALA A 229 19.88 -4.27 -21.04
CA ALA A 229 20.57 -3.05 -20.62
C ALA A 229 21.97 -3.34 -20.05
N VAL A 230 22.10 -4.39 -19.24
CA VAL A 230 23.40 -4.85 -18.70
C VAL A 230 24.33 -5.33 -19.80
N LEU A 231 23.83 -6.12 -20.77
CA LEU A 231 24.62 -6.58 -21.92
C LEU A 231 25.12 -5.42 -22.78
N ALA A 232 24.28 -4.40 -22.97
CA ALA A 232 24.63 -3.19 -23.72
C ALA A 232 25.55 -2.25 -22.93
N ARG A 233 25.69 -2.46 -21.61
CA ARG A 233 26.40 -1.56 -20.67
C ARG A 233 25.76 -0.17 -20.58
N GLU A 234 24.45 -0.10 -20.77
CA GLU A 234 23.66 1.13 -20.70
C GLU A 234 23.34 1.49 -19.25
N HIS A 235 24.27 2.19 -18.59
CA HIS A 235 24.20 2.45 -17.14
C HIS A 235 22.95 3.22 -16.71
N ASP A 236 22.53 4.21 -17.51
CA ASP A 236 21.35 5.03 -17.20
C ASP A 236 20.07 4.19 -17.30
N MET A 237 19.99 3.31 -18.30
CA MET A 237 18.90 2.35 -18.41
C MET A 237 18.91 1.32 -17.28
N VAL A 238 20.09 0.84 -16.85
CA VAL A 238 20.19 -0.08 -15.70
C VAL A 238 19.63 0.58 -14.43
N ARG A 239 20.00 1.82 -14.13
CA ARG A 239 19.45 2.57 -12.98
C ARG A 239 17.94 2.73 -13.10
N PHE A 240 17.50 3.23 -14.26
CA PHE A 240 16.09 3.47 -14.55
C PHE A 240 15.24 2.21 -14.34
N LEU A 241 15.61 1.07 -14.91
CA LEU A 241 14.84 -0.17 -14.78
C LEU A 241 14.76 -0.65 -13.32
N VAL A 242 15.87 -0.58 -12.58
CA VAL A 242 15.92 -1.01 -11.18
C VAL A 242 15.10 -0.08 -10.28
N GLU A 243 15.22 1.24 -10.43
CA GLU A 243 14.40 2.23 -9.72
C GLU A 243 12.89 1.95 -9.90
N HIS A 244 12.50 1.48 -11.10
CA HIS A 244 11.12 1.14 -11.44
C HIS A 244 10.70 -0.31 -11.18
N GLY A 245 11.46 -1.09 -10.40
CA GLY A 245 11.00 -2.42 -9.95
C GLY A 245 11.52 -3.61 -10.75
N ALA A 246 12.49 -3.43 -11.66
CA ALA A 246 13.09 -4.57 -12.36
C ALA A 246 13.78 -5.52 -11.38
N ASP A 247 13.42 -6.80 -11.46
CA ASP A 247 14.04 -7.85 -10.64
C ASP A 247 15.46 -8.15 -11.14
N CYS A 248 16.46 -7.83 -10.31
CA CYS A 248 17.87 -8.09 -10.57
C CYS A 248 18.29 -9.55 -10.34
N THR A 249 17.40 -10.38 -9.78
CA THR A 249 17.61 -11.82 -9.55
C THR A 249 16.91 -12.70 -10.58
N ALA A 250 16.10 -12.11 -11.46
CA ALA A 250 15.48 -12.83 -12.57
C ALA A 250 16.58 -13.44 -13.45
N GLY A 251 16.48 -14.74 -13.74
CA GLY A 251 17.35 -15.40 -14.72
C GLY A 251 16.76 -15.38 -16.13
N LEU A 252 17.44 -16.06 -17.07
CA LEU A 252 16.99 -16.21 -18.44
C LEU A 252 15.82 -17.23 -18.56
N LYS A 253 15.11 -17.16 -19.69
CA LYS A 253 14.10 -18.15 -20.09
C LYS A 253 14.32 -18.59 -21.53
N ALA A 254 14.09 -19.85 -21.81
CA ALA A 254 13.96 -20.30 -23.19
C ALA A 254 12.61 -19.85 -23.77
N VAL A 255 12.58 -19.47 -25.04
CA VAL A 255 11.37 -19.08 -25.80
C VAL A 255 11.40 -19.66 -27.22
N THR A 256 10.24 -19.75 -27.86
CA THR A 256 10.12 -20.07 -29.29
C THR A 256 10.37 -18.83 -30.17
N TYR A 257 10.36 -19.01 -31.50
CA TYR A 257 10.64 -17.91 -32.45
C TYR A 257 9.57 -16.81 -32.47
N ASP A 258 8.37 -17.10 -32.00
CA ASP A 258 7.28 -16.13 -31.81
C ASP A 258 7.29 -15.51 -30.40
N GLY A 259 8.30 -15.82 -29.56
CA GLY A 259 8.41 -15.33 -28.20
C GLY A 259 7.52 -16.05 -27.19
N ALA A 260 6.81 -17.10 -27.61
CA ALA A 260 6.00 -17.92 -26.71
C ALA A 260 6.88 -18.84 -25.84
N ALA A 261 6.30 -19.32 -24.73
CA ALA A 261 6.96 -20.32 -23.91
C ALA A 261 7.21 -21.60 -24.73
N PRO A 262 8.38 -22.24 -24.60
CA PRO A 262 8.71 -23.44 -25.35
C PRO A 262 7.86 -24.62 -24.90
N ASP A 263 7.41 -25.44 -25.85
CA ASP A 263 6.77 -26.72 -25.55
C ASP A 263 7.69 -27.60 -24.68
N ALA A 264 7.10 -28.52 -23.91
CA ALA A 264 7.82 -29.36 -22.96
C ALA A 264 9.02 -30.12 -23.56
N GLN A 265 9.01 -30.41 -24.87
CA GLN A 265 10.12 -31.04 -25.59
C GLN A 265 11.28 -30.09 -25.94
N LEU A 266 11.04 -28.78 -26.05
CA LEU A 266 12.06 -27.73 -26.22
C LEU A 266 12.61 -27.21 -24.89
N ALA A 267 11.91 -27.46 -23.79
CA ALA A 267 12.38 -27.26 -22.41
C ALA A 267 13.50 -28.24 -21.98
N MET A 268 14.19 -28.86 -22.95
CA MET A 268 15.33 -29.77 -22.74
C MET A 268 16.48 -29.14 -21.94
N TYR A 269 16.53 -27.80 -21.86
CA TYR A 269 17.48 -27.07 -21.03
C TYR A 269 16.98 -26.96 -19.60
N ASP A 270 17.85 -27.25 -18.64
CA ASP A 270 17.51 -27.12 -17.23
C ASP A 270 17.20 -25.65 -16.90
N GLN A 271 15.92 -25.32 -16.76
CA GLN A 271 15.46 -23.99 -16.36
C GLN A 271 16.13 -23.54 -15.05
N LYS A 272 16.60 -24.48 -14.22
CA LYS A 272 17.40 -24.17 -13.03
C LYS A 272 18.72 -23.49 -13.39
N VAL A 273 19.38 -23.93 -14.46
CA VAL A 273 20.62 -23.29 -14.95
C VAL A 273 20.30 -21.91 -15.53
N LEU A 274 19.22 -21.77 -16.31
CA LEU A 274 18.85 -20.45 -16.83
C LEU A 274 18.47 -19.47 -15.72
N ALA A 275 17.86 -19.96 -14.64
CA ALA A 275 17.52 -19.16 -13.47
C ALA A 275 18.73 -18.60 -12.72
N THR A 276 19.91 -19.23 -12.81
CA THR A 276 21.13 -18.69 -12.17
C THR A 276 21.84 -17.62 -13.00
N LEU A 277 21.42 -17.43 -14.26
CA LEU A 277 22.00 -16.46 -15.19
C LEU A 277 21.34 -15.10 -15.00
N THR A 278 21.62 -14.45 -13.88
CA THR A 278 21.10 -13.13 -13.54
C THR A 278 21.83 -12.00 -14.27
N PRO A 279 21.27 -10.77 -14.36
CA PRO A 279 21.98 -9.61 -14.91
C PRO A 279 23.33 -9.37 -14.24
N ALA A 280 23.39 -9.47 -12.91
CA ALA A 280 24.64 -9.31 -12.15
C ALA A 280 25.69 -10.36 -12.55
N ARG A 281 25.26 -11.63 -12.69
CA ARG A 281 26.16 -12.71 -13.13
C ARG A 281 26.70 -12.46 -14.53
N MET A 282 25.85 -12.02 -15.45
CA MET A 282 26.26 -11.71 -16.82
C MET A 282 27.21 -10.51 -16.90
N ALA A 283 26.99 -9.47 -16.10
CA ALA A 283 27.91 -8.34 -15.98
C ALA A 283 29.30 -8.79 -15.49
N ALA A 284 29.33 -9.64 -14.46
CA ALA A 284 30.55 -10.18 -13.89
C ALA A 284 31.31 -11.06 -14.90
N ASP A 285 30.62 -11.98 -15.58
CA ASP A 285 31.21 -12.83 -16.62
C ASP A 285 31.78 -11.98 -17.78
N ASN A 286 31.07 -10.90 -18.17
CA ASN A 286 31.54 -9.96 -19.19
C ASN A 286 32.60 -8.95 -18.72
N GLU A 287 33.13 -9.09 -17.49
CA GLU A 287 34.11 -8.18 -16.87
C GLU A 287 33.65 -6.70 -16.91
N SER A 288 32.33 -6.49 -16.78
CA SER A 288 31.71 -5.18 -16.85
C SER A 288 31.55 -4.61 -15.44
N HIS A 289 32.69 -4.37 -14.77
CA HIS A 289 32.74 -3.98 -13.35
C HIS A 289 31.93 -2.70 -13.04
N HIS A 290 32.05 -1.67 -13.87
CA HIS A 290 31.30 -0.44 -13.68
C HIS A 290 29.77 -0.66 -13.81
N THR A 291 29.34 -1.54 -14.71
CA THR A 291 27.92 -1.90 -14.86
C THR A 291 27.42 -2.65 -13.62
N LEU A 292 28.26 -3.51 -13.02
CA LEU A 292 27.95 -4.19 -11.77
C LEU A 292 27.83 -3.21 -10.60
N GLU A 293 28.77 -2.26 -10.46
CA GLU A 293 28.71 -1.21 -9.43
C GLU A 293 27.43 -0.37 -9.55
N VAL A 294 27.05 0.00 -10.78
CA VAL A 294 25.81 0.74 -11.05
C VAL A 294 24.59 -0.07 -10.65
N LEU A 295 24.55 -1.36 -10.99
CA LEU A 295 23.47 -2.28 -10.63
C LEU A 295 23.35 -2.42 -9.11
N GLU A 296 24.45 -2.68 -8.41
CA GLU A 296 24.49 -2.82 -6.94
C GLU A 296 24.02 -1.54 -6.24
N ARG A 297 24.47 -0.37 -6.70
CA ARG A 297 24.04 0.92 -6.15
C ARG A 297 22.54 1.17 -6.38
N ALA A 298 22.03 0.84 -7.57
CA ALA A 298 20.61 1.02 -7.87
C ALA A 298 19.73 0.08 -7.01
N VAL A 299 20.16 -1.17 -6.81
CA VAL A 299 19.46 -2.13 -5.93
C VAL A 299 19.45 -1.63 -4.49
N ALA A 300 20.58 -1.12 -3.98
CA ALA A 300 20.65 -0.55 -2.64
C ALA A 300 19.75 0.68 -2.48
N ALA A 301 19.69 1.56 -3.48
CA ALA A 301 18.81 2.72 -3.47
C ALA A 301 17.33 2.33 -3.46
N GLN A 302 16.93 1.36 -4.29
CA GLN A 302 15.56 0.84 -4.31
C GLN A 302 15.17 0.20 -2.97
N ALA A 303 16.06 -0.58 -2.36
CA ALA A 303 15.82 -1.19 -1.07
C ALA A 303 15.64 -0.14 0.04
N ALA A 304 16.40 0.96 -0.01
CA ALA A 304 16.23 2.07 0.93
C ALA A 304 14.86 2.75 0.77
N THR A 305 14.42 3.04 -0.46
CA THR A 305 13.10 3.64 -0.71
C THR A 305 11.96 2.74 -0.21
N ARG A 306 12.06 1.41 -0.42
CA ARG A 306 11.07 0.46 0.10
C ARG A 306 11.06 0.43 1.62
N ALA A 307 12.22 0.47 2.27
CA ALA A 307 12.31 0.52 3.72
C ALA A 307 11.71 1.82 4.31
N ASP A 308 11.89 2.95 3.62
CA ASP A 308 11.26 4.22 4.02
C ASP A 308 9.73 4.16 3.92
N GLU A 309 9.18 3.60 2.84
CA GLU A 309 7.73 3.35 2.69
C GLU A 309 7.20 2.41 3.77
N GLU A 310 7.88 1.29 4.03
CA GLU A 310 7.49 0.32 5.06
C GLU A 310 7.50 0.97 6.46
N ALA A 311 8.52 1.76 6.77
CA ALA A 311 8.58 2.52 8.02
C ALA A 311 7.43 3.53 8.14
N PHE A 312 7.05 4.18 7.04
CA PHE A 312 5.92 5.10 7.00
C PHE A 312 4.59 4.38 7.28
N PHE A 313 4.36 3.21 6.68
CA PHE A 313 3.18 2.38 6.98
C PHE A 313 3.06 2.02 8.45
N ILE A 314 4.16 1.58 9.06
CA ILE A 314 4.19 1.21 10.48
C ILE A 314 3.81 2.41 11.35
N LEU A 315 4.40 3.58 11.11
CA LEU A 315 4.08 4.79 11.87
C LEU A 315 2.64 5.24 11.68
N LEU A 316 2.10 5.14 10.46
CA LEU A 316 0.72 5.48 10.16
C LEU A 316 -0.27 4.53 10.86
N GLU A 317 0.01 3.23 10.87
CA GLU A 317 -0.79 2.25 11.60
C GLU A 317 -0.74 2.49 13.11
N GLU A 318 0.42 2.83 13.66
CA GLU A 318 0.52 3.22 15.07
C GLU A 318 -0.31 4.47 15.40
N ARG A 319 -0.32 5.46 14.50
CA ARG A 319 -1.12 6.68 14.65
C ARG A 319 -2.61 6.37 14.63
N LEU A 320 -3.07 5.57 13.67
CA LEU A 320 -4.45 5.10 13.56
C LEU A 320 -4.89 4.36 14.83
N ARG A 321 -4.03 3.50 15.38
CA ARG A 321 -4.28 2.80 16.65
C ARG A 321 -4.43 3.78 17.81
N ARG A 322 -3.49 4.71 17.98
CA ARG A 322 -3.53 5.70 19.08
C ARG A 322 -4.78 6.57 19.00
N ARG A 323 -5.19 6.99 17.80
CA ARG A 323 -6.43 7.76 17.58
C ARG A 323 -7.66 6.97 17.96
N LYS A 324 -7.74 5.69 17.56
CA LYS A 324 -8.83 4.81 17.99
C LYS A 324 -8.89 4.66 19.51
N GLU A 325 -7.75 4.43 20.16
CA GLU A 325 -7.66 4.32 21.62
C GLU A 325 -8.11 5.61 22.31
N ALA A 326 -7.67 6.78 21.82
CA ALA A 326 -8.07 8.08 22.35
C ALA A 326 -9.58 8.36 22.17
N TYR A 327 -10.13 8.02 21.00
CA TYR A 327 -11.56 8.10 20.73
C TYR A 327 -12.38 7.24 21.70
N LEU A 328 -11.98 5.96 21.86
CA LEU A 328 -12.67 5.04 22.78
C LEU A 328 -12.57 5.52 24.23
N HIS A 329 -11.40 6.00 24.65
CA HIS A 329 -11.20 6.55 25.98
C HIS A 329 -12.13 7.76 26.25
N ARG A 330 -12.16 8.74 25.33
CA ARG A 330 -13.06 9.90 25.44
C ARG A 330 -14.52 9.48 25.49
N ARG A 331 -14.91 8.49 24.67
CA ARG A 331 -16.28 7.96 24.66
C ARG A 331 -16.64 7.29 25.98
N GLU A 332 -15.72 6.54 26.59
CA GLU A 332 -15.90 5.94 27.91
C GLU A 332 -15.98 7.00 29.01
N GLU A 333 -15.13 8.02 28.97
CA GLU A 333 -15.15 9.14 29.92
C GLU A 333 -16.48 9.90 29.88
N ALA A 334 -16.96 10.26 28.68
CA ALA A 334 -18.26 10.93 28.50
C ALA A 334 -19.41 10.07 29.05
N ARG A 335 -19.38 8.76 28.80
CA ARG A 335 -20.37 7.82 29.35
C ARG A 335 -20.34 7.79 30.89
N MET A 336 -19.15 7.79 31.49
CA MET A 336 -19.00 7.80 32.95
C MET A 336 -19.44 9.12 33.58
N GLN A 337 -19.17 10.25 32.94
CA GLN A 337 -19.63 11.57 33.39
C GLN A 337 -21.16 11.63 33.41
N ARG A 338 -21.81 11.16 32.34
CA ARG A 338 -23.28 11.10 32.28
C ARG A 338 -23.90 10.19 33.33
N LEU A 339 -23.31 9.04 33.60
CA LEU A 339 -23.78 8.16 34.68
C LEU A 339 -23.70 8.86 36.04
N HIS A 340 -22.60 9.57 36.31
CA HIS A 340 -22.44 10.35 37.53
C HIS A 340 -23.44 11.51 37.63
N GLU A 341 -23.68 12.23 36.53
CA GLU A 341 -24.67 13.31 36.46
C GLU A 341 -26.10 12.79 36.69
N ALA A 342 -26.46 11.65 36.09
CA ALA A 342 -27.76 11.02 36.30
C ALA A 342 -27.96 10.55 37.76
N GLU A 343 -26.93 9.97 38.39
CA GLU A 343 -26.96 9.61 39.81
C GLU A 343 -27.06 10.84 40.73
N GLU A 344 -26.42 11.95 40.38
CA GLU A 344 -26.60 13.22 41.11
C GLU A 344 -28.00 13.79 40.92
N GLN A 345 -28.54 13.77 39.71
CA GLN A 345 -29.90 14.25 39.43
C GLN A 345 -30.95 13.42 40.17
N ALA A 346 -30.81 12.09 40.18
CA ALA A 346 -31.69 11.20 40.96
C ALA A 346 -31.63 11.52 42.46
N ARG A 347 -30.43 11.71 43.02
CA ARG A 347 -30.26 12.11 44.44
C ARG A 347 -30.88 13.46 44.75
N ARG A 348 -30.83 14.42 43.83
CA ARG A 348 -31.47 15.74 44.00
C ARG A 348 -33.00 15.62 43.95
N ALA A 349 -33.54 14.84 43.00
CA ALA A 349 -34.97 14.58 42.89
C ALA A 349 -35.53 13.88 44.14
N GLU A 350 -34.84 12.87 44.67
CA GLU A 350 -35.23 12.20 45.93
C GLU A 350 -35.22 13.16 47.13
N ALA A 351 -34.28 14.11 47.19
CA ALA A 351 -34.23 15.12 48.23
C ALA A 351 -35.38 16.14 48.10
N GLU A 352 -35.69 16.59 46.88
CA GLU A 352 -36.83 17.47 46.60
C GLU A 352 -38.17 16.79 46.95
N GLU A 353 -38.37 15.52 46.58
CA GLU A 353 -39.56 14.74 46.96
C GLU A 353 -39.69 14.60 48.50
N ALA A 354 -38.58 14.44 49.21
CA ALA A 354 -38.59 14.35 50.67
C ALA A 354 -38.90 15.71 51.36
N GLU A 355 -38.43 16.82 50.79
CA GLU A 355 -38.78 18.17 51.24
C GLU A 355 -40.27 18.49 50.98
N GLU A 356 -40.79 18.18 49.79
CA GLU A 356 -42.23 18.34 49.49
C GLU A 356 -43.12 17.50 50.43
N ALA A 357 -42.70 16.27 50.75
CA ALA A 357 -43.41 15.42 51.69
C ALA A 357 -43.42 15.97 53.13
N THR A 358 -42.39 16.72 53.54
CA THR A 358 -42.31 17.33 54.88
C THR A 358 -43.05 18.67 54.97
N GLU A 359 -43.10 19.44 53.88
CA GLU A 359 -43.94 20.66 53.82
C GLU A 359 -45.44 20.35 53.73
N GLY A 360 -45.83 19.22 53.11
CA GLY A 360 -47.22 18.74 53.09
C GLY A 360 -47.77 18.38 54.48
N ASP A 361 -46.95 17.82 55.37
CA ASP A 361 -47.34 17.36 56.72
C ASP A 361 -47.52 18.52 57.72
N MET A 362 -46.86 19.66 57.52
CA MET A 362 -47.03 20.86 58.37
C MET A 362 -48.24 21.75 58.00
N SER A 363 -48.99 21.40 56.95
CA SER A 363 -50.20 22.13 56.53
C SER A 363 -51.52 21.45 56.97
N GLY A 364 -51.44 20.34 57.70
CA GLY A 364 -52.59 19.52 58.12
C GLY A 364 -53.06 19.71 59.57
N GLU A 365 -52.42 20.56 60.36
CA GLU A 365 -52.78 20.82 61.77
C GLU A 365 -53.20 22.27 61.99
N ASP A 366 -54.31 22.68 61.38
CA ASP A 366 -55.11 23.83 61.83
C ASP A 366 -56.55 23.64 61.32
N ASP A 367 -57.36 22.90 62.07
CA ASP A 367 -58.78 23.24 62.24
C ASP A 367 -59.30 22.70 63.58
N ASP A 368 -59.46 23.68 64.46
CA ASP A 368 -59.81 23.62 65.87
C ASP A 368 -61.31 23.40 66.10
N ASP A 369 -61.54 22.84 67.28
CA ASP A 369 -62.73 22.56 68.05
C ASP A 369 -63.96 23.48 67.84
N GLY A 370 -65.14 22.84 67.78
CA GLY A 370 -66.44 23.49 67.62
C GLY A 370 -67.61 22.63 68.10
N SER A 371 -67.60 22.29 69.39
CA SER A 371 -68.75 21.81 70.19
C SER A 371 -70.07 22.55 69.92
N ASP A 372 -71.18 21.84 69.66
CA ASP A 372 -72.44 22.04 70.42
C ASP A 372 -73.45 20.89 70.20
N GLY A 373 -74.18 20.56 71.27
CA GLY A 373 -75.18 19.49 71.34
C GLY A 373 -76.53 19.86 70.74
N GLY A 374 -77.35 18.85 70.53
CA GLY A 374 -78.73 19.02 70.08
C GLY A 374 -79.40 17.69 69.77
N GLU A 375 -80.00 17.09 70.78
CA GLU A 375 -81.06 16.08 70.64
C GLU A 375 -82.19 16.65 69.77
N ASP A 376 -82.77 15.85 68.85
CA ASP A 376 -84.22 15.66 68.78
C ASP A 376 -84.65 14.64 67.70
N GLU A 377 -85.45 13.70 68.20
CA GLU A 377 -86.65 13.04 67.69
C GLU A 377 -86.97 12.81 66.20
N GLU A 378 -87.77 11.74 66.05
CA GLU A 378 -88.83 11.48 65.06
C GLU A 378 -88.55 10.61 63.82
N ALA A 379 -88.89 9.32 64.00
CA ALA A 379 -89.95 8.59 63.30
C ALA A 379 -90.26 8.92 61.82
N GLY A 380 -90.31 7.88 60.99
CA GLY A 380 -91.09 7.93 59.75
C GLY A 380 -90.88 6.79 58.76
N TYR A 381 -91.62 5.69 58.99
CA TYR A 381 -92.13 4.66 58.06
C TYR A 381 -91.21 3.91 57.08
#